data_AF-A0A0J0XKZ5-F1
#
_entry.id   AF-A0A0J0XKZ5-F1
#
_cell.length_a   1.000
_cell.length_b   1.000
_cell.length_c   1.000
_cell.angle_alpha   90.00
_cell.angle_beta   90.00
_cell.angle_gamma   90.00
#
_symmetry.space_group_name_H-M   'P 1'
#
loop_
_entity.id
_entity.type
_entity.pdbx_description
1 polymer ?
#
loop_
_entity_poly.entity_id
_entity_poly.type
_entity_poly.pdbx_seq_one_letter_code
_entity_poly.pdbx_strand_id
1 'polypeptide(L)'
;MSDADPLDLTSLDTDSLLRALAAVQKAVPDLLLDVKPVLAHLTSPTEEADEEGATAARDAVERYMATVDKIQFILRQSVFFLRETRAAPSVLRPPPPDALPRPLAATLRDSGGGDGEAQLGLYALRVEVATLKDMLAAVKASRGAGEGEGAAVGEGQEKEEAMEMA
;
A
#
# COMPACT_ATOMS: atom_id res chain seq x y z
N MET A 1 -12.85 28.74 15.90
CA MET A 1 -13.28 28.13 14.63
C MET A 1 -13.65 26.70 14.99
N SER A 2 -14.91 26.33 14.84
CA SER A 2 -15.39 24.98 15.15
C SER A 2 -14.74 24.01 14.16
N ASP A 3 -13.63 23.39 14.57
CA ASP A 3 -13.15 22.20 13.90
C ASP A 3 -14.29 21.19 13.94
N ALA A 4 -14.87 20.91 12.78
CA ALA A 4 -15.92 19.93 12.66
C ALA A 4 -15.40 18.61 13.21
N ASP A 5 -16.14 18.01 14.14
CA ASP A 5 -15.74 16.73 14.74
C ASP A 5 -15.53 15.72 13.59
N PRO A 6 -14.32 15.14 13.45
CA PRO A 6 -14.03 14.22 12.37
C PRO A 6 -14.90 12.94 12.41
N LEU A 7 -15.63 12.70 13.51
CA LEU A 7 -16.59 11.61 13.67
C LEU A 7 -18.04 11.98 13.31
N ASP A 8 -18.33 13.24 12.96
CA ASP A 8 -19.67 13.64 12.54
C ASP A 8 -19.92 13.28 11.07
N LEU A 9 -20.79 12.29 10.85
CA LEU A 9 -21.24 11.90 9.52
C LEU A 9 -22.26 12.90 8.98
N THR A 10 -21.87 13.68 7.97
CA THR A 10 -22.76 14.64 7.28
C THR A 10 -23.59 14.02 6.15
N SER A 11 -23.13 12.90 5.57
CA SER A 11 -23.75 12.27 4.40
C SER A 11 -23.37 10.79 4.26
N LEU A 12 -24.20 10.02 3.54
CA LEU A 12 -24.08 8.56 3.34
C LEU A 12 -23.54 8.21 1.94
N ASP A 13 -22.51 8.93 1.50
CA ASP A 13 -21.74 8.68 0.29
C ASP A 13 -20.45 7.89 0.61
N THR A 14 -19.89 7.21 -0.38
CA THR A 14 -18.68 6.38 -0.21
C THR A 14 -17.51 7.15 0.39
N ASP A 15 -17.28 8.37 -0.08
CA ASP A 15 -16.09 9.15 0.28
C ASP A 15 -16.20 9.68 1.71
N SER A 16 -17.38 10.15 2.11
CA SER A 16 -17.63 10.57 3.50
C SER A 16 -17.56 9.39 4.47
N LEU A 17 -18.04 8.22 4.06
CA LEU A 17 -18.02 7.02 4.89
C LEU A 17 -16.59 6.45 5.04
N LEU A 18 -15.78 6.49 3.98
CA LEU A 18 -14.34 6.16 4.06
C LEU A 18 -13.56 7.17 4.91
N ARG A 19 -13.84 8.47 4.78
CA ARG A 19 -13.23 9.51 5.62
C ARG A 19 -13.60 9.30 7.10
N ALA A 20 -14.86 9.02 7.39
CA ALA A 20 -15.31 8.73 8.74
C ALA A 20 -14.68 7.45 9.30
N LEU A 21 -14.56 6.37 8.50
CA LEU A 21 -13.86 5.16 8.92
C LEU A 21 -12.37 5.39 9.20
N ALA A 22 -11.69 6.23 8.41
CA ALA A 22 -10.32 6.62 8.68
C ALA A 22 -10.19 7.46 9.95
N ALA A 23 -11.19 8.30 10.26
CA ALA A 23 -11.27 9.03 11.52
C ALA A 23 -11.51 8.08 12.72
N VAL A 24 -12.41 7.10 12.58
CA VAL A 24 -12.63 6.04 13.58
C VAL A 24 -11.33 5.31 13.88
N GLN A 25 -10.55 4.93 12.86
CA GLN A 25 -9.26 4.26 13.05
C GLN A 25 -8.29 5.10 13.91
N LYS A 26 -8.31 6.43 13.75
CA LYS A 26 -7.47 7.35 14.54
C LYS A 26 -8.01 7.58 15.95
N ALA A 27 -9.33 7.49 16.15
CA ALA A 27 -9.98 7.69 17.44
C ALA A 27 -9.91 6.47 18.37
N VAL A 28 -9.66 5.25 17.84
CA VAL A 28 -9.53 4.02 18.65
C VAL A 28 -8.38 4.09 19.67
N PRO A 29 -7.17 4.58 19.32
CA PRO A 29 -6.13 4.85 20.32
C PRO A 29 -6.56 5.86 21.40
N ASP A 30 -7.33 6.88 21.03
CA ASP A 30 -7.78 7.92 21.95
C ASP A 30 -8.78 7.36 22.99
N LEU A 31 -9.65 6.44 22.59
CA LEU A 31 -10.50 5.68 23.53
C LEU A 31 -9.69 4.99 24.63
N LEU A 32 -8.52 4.43 24.29
CA LEU A 32 -7.66 3.78 25.27
C LEU A 32 -6.98 4.79 26.21
N LEU A 33 -6.79 6.03 25.75
CA LEU A 33 -6.28 7.12 26.58
C LEU A 33 -7.34 7.59 27.59
N ASP A 34 -8.60 7.67 27.19
CA ASP A 34 -9.71 8.08 28.06
C ASP A 34 -9.96 7.08 29.21
N VAL A 35 -9.61 5.80 29.02
CA VAL A 35 -9.74 4.78 30.09
C VAL A 35 -8.65 4.91 31.17
N LYS A 36 -7.50 5.54 30.86
CA LYS A 36 -6.39 5.70 31.82
C LYS A 36 -6.77 6.44 33.10
N PRO A 37 -7.38 7.64 33.07
CA PRO A 37 -7.79 8.35 34.29
C PRO A 37 -8.84 7.57 35.10
N VAL A 38 -9.71 6.81 34.43
CA VAL A 38 -10.71 5.97 35.10
C VAL A 38 -10.04 4.85 35.89
N LEU A 39 -9.07 4.16 35.28
CA LEU A 39 -8.31 3.11 35.96
C LEU A 39 -7.42 3.67 37.07
N ALA A 40 -6.80 4.84 36.86
CA ALA A 40 -6.01 5.52 37.88
C ALA A 40 -6.86 5.84 39.12
N HIS A 41 -8.06 6.39 38.92
CA HIS A 41 -8.98 6.71 40.02
C HIS A 41 -9.50 5.46 40.76
N LEU A 42 -9.74 4.35 40.04
CA LEU A 42 -10.17 3.09 40.66
C LEU A 42 -9.05 2.34 41.39
N THR A 43 -7.78 2.56 41.02
CA THR A 43 -6.62 1.84 41.57
C THR A 43 -5.93 2.60 42.71
N SER A 44 -6.03 3.93 42.75
CA SER A 44 -5.68 4.74 43.91
C SER A 44 -6.92 5.41 44.51
N PRO A 45 -7.77 4.66 45.23
CA PRO A 45 -8.80 5.29 46.05
C PRO A 45 -8.11 6.01 47.21
N THR A 46 -7.71 7.25 46.98
CA THR A 46 -7.15 8.10 48.03
C THR A 46 -8.24 8.29 49.09
N GLU A 47 -7.96 8.00 50.35
CA GLU A 47 -8.93 8.06 51.46
C GLU A 47 -9.41 9.50 51.76
N GLU A 48 -8.73 10.50 51.23
CA GLU A 48 -9.16 11.89 51.20
C GLU A 48 -9.80 12.19 49.85
N ALA A 49 -11.00 12.78 49.88
CA ALA A 49 -11.84 13.07 48.73
C ALA A 49 -11.10 13.84 47.64
N ASP A 50 -10.45 13.10 46.72
CA ASP A 50 -9.91 13.64 45.47
C ASP A 50 -11.08 13.90 44.52
N GLU A 51 -11.84 14.95 44.82
CA GLU A 51 -12.98 15.40 44.03
C GLU A 51 -12.57 15.77 42.60
N GLU A 52 -11.33 16.22 42.42
CA GLU A 52 -10.76 16.58 41.12
C GLU A 52 -10.43 15.33 40.29
N GLY A 53 -9.83 14.30 40.90
CA GLY A 53 -9.67 12.99 40.27
C GLY A 53 -11.01 12.31 39.92
N ALA A 54 -12.01 12.45 40.79
CA ALA A 54 -13.35 11.89 40.57
C ALA A 54 -14.11 12.58 39.43
N THR A 55 -14.01 13.91 39.32
CA THR A 55 -14.60 14.67 38.21
C THR A 55 -13.87 14.38 36.90
N ALA A 56 -12.54 14.35 36.89
CA ALA A 56 -11.76 13.98 35.71
C ALA A 56 -12.07 12.55 35.22
N ALA A 57 -12.27 11.59 36.13
CA ALA A 57 -12.68 10.24 35.78
C ALA A 57 -14.10 10.21 35.18
N ARG A 58 -15.05 10.97 35.72
CA ARG A 58 -16.41 11.08 35.16
C ARG A 58 -16.41 11.70 33.77
N ASP A 59 -15.68 12.79 33.57
CA ASP A 59 -15.55 13.46 32.28
C ASP A 59 -14.86 12.55 31.24
N ALA A 60 -13.91 11.72 31.67
CA ALA A 60 -13.29 10.73 30.81
C ALA A 60 -14.25 9.58 30.43
N VAL A 61 -15.10 9.13 31.35
CA VAL A 61 -16.16 8.14 31.03
C VAL A 61 -17.16 8.73 30.05
N GLU A 62 -17.60 9.98 30.24
CA GLU A 62 -18.56 10.62 29.33
C GLU A 62 -17.98 10.76 27.92
N ARG A 63 -16.72 11.21 27.80
CA ARG A 63 -16.01 11.28 26.52
C ARG A 63 -15.82 9.91 25.87
N TYR A 64 -15.45 8.90 26.66
CA TYR A 64 -15.32 7.53 26.20
C TYR A 64 -16.66 7.03 25.62
N MET A 65 -17.76 7.15 26.37
CA MET A 65 -19.08 6.69 25.93
C MET A 65 -19.56 7.44 24.68
N ALA A 66 -19.40 8.76 24.63
CA ALA A 66 -19.79 9.56 23.47
C ALA A 66 -19.00 9.16 22.21
N THR A 67 -17.70 8.89 22.35
CA THR A 67 -16.83 8.47 21.25
C THR A 67 -17.19 7.05 20.78
N VAL A 68 -17.46 6.13 21.72
CA VAL A 68 -17.94 4.78 21.40
C VAL A 68 -19.26 4.83 20.64
N ASP A 69 -20.23 5.64 21.07
CA ASP A 69 -21.53 5.75 20.40
C ASP A 69 -21.39 6.28 18.96
N LYS A 70 -20.53 7.28 18.75
CA LYS A 70 -20.21 7.80 17.41
C LYS A 70 -19.56 6.73 16.53
N ILE A 71 -18.57 6.00 17.05
CA ILE A 71 -17.92 4.91 16.33
C ILE A 71 -18.93 3.81 15.98
N GLN A 72 -19.77 3.39 16.93
CA GLN A 72 -20.81 2.40 16.68
C GLN A 72 -21.81 2.87 15.61
N PHE A 73 -22.20 4.15 15.65
CA PHE A 73 -23.07 4.72 14.64
C PHE A 73 -22.42 4.63 13.25
N ILE A 74 -21.17 5.08 13.09
CA ILE A 74 -20.44 5.02 11.82
C ILE A 74 -20.31 3.57 11.32
N LEU A 75 -19.98 2.63 12.19
CA LEU A 75 -19.86 1.21 11.83
C LEU A 75 -21.20 0.59 11.41
N ARG A 76 -22.31 0.97 12.06
CA ARG A 76 -23.64 0.51 11.64
C ARG A 76 -24.02 1.08 10.28
N GLN A 77 -23.75 2.37 10.05
CA GLN A 77 -24.01 3.01 8.76
C GLN A 77 -23.15 2.42 7.64
N SER A 78 -21.88 2.08 7.91
CA SER A 78 -21.02 1.43 6.93
C SER A 78 -21.49 0.03 6.57
N VAL A 79 -21.90 -0.77 7.56
CA VAL A 79 -22.50 -2.09 7.30
C VAL A 79 -23.80 -1.97 6.53
N PHE A 80 -24.66 -1.00 6.87
CA PHE A 80 -25.89 -0.74 6.14
C PHE A 80 -25.61 -0.37 4.67
N PHE A 81 -24.71 0.59 4.46
CA PHE A 81 -24.30 1.03 3.12
C PHE A 81 -23.74 -0.11 2.27
N LEU A 82 -22.88 -0.96 2.83
CA LEU A 82 -22.31 -2.12 2.12
C LEU A 82 -23.37 -3.17 1.75
N ARG A 83 -24.38 -3.36 2.60
CA ARG A 83 -25.51 -4.26 2.32
C ARG A 83 -26.41 -3.71 1.21
N GLU A 84 -26.70 -2.41 1.25
CA GLU A 84 -27.57 -1.76 0.27
C GLU A 84 -26.91 -1.70 -1.11
N THR A 85 -25.61 -1.39 -1.16
CA THR A 85 -24.84 -1.31 -2.41
C THR A 85 -24.51 -2.68 -3.02
N ARG A 86 -24.84 -3.79 -2.34
CA ARG A 86 -24.50 -5.17 -2.75
C ARG A 86 -23.04 -5.31 -3.19
N ALA A 87 -22.12 -4.61 -2.49
CA ALA A 87 -20.70 -4.65 -2.85
C ALA A 87 -20.21 -6.10 -2.78
N ALA A 88 -19.71 -6.63 -3.89
CA ALA A 88 -19.17 -7.98 -3.93
C ALA A 88 -17.97 -8.06 -2.94
N PRO A 89 -17.88 -9.10 -2.10
CA PRO A 89 -16.79 -9.23 -1.12
C PRO A 89 -15.38 -9.20 -1.74
N SER A 90 -15.28 -9.53 -3.04
CA SER A 90 -14.06 -9.47 -3.83
C SER A 90 -13.56 -8.05 -4.10
N VAL A 91 -14.44 -7.04 -4.09
CA VAL A 91 -14.09 -5.63 -4.30
C VAL A 91 -13.54 -5.00 -3.02
N LEU A 92 -13.97 -5.50 -1.85
CA LEU A 92 -13.58 -4.98 -0.54
C LEU A 92 -12.30 -5.60 0.01
N ARG A 93 -11.91 -6.79 -0.49
CA ARG A 93 -10.62 -7.36 -0.13
C ARG A 93 -9.55 -6.60 -0.92
N PRO A 94 -8.55 -5.99 -0.24
CA PRO A 94 -7.42 -5.47 -0.96
C PRO A 94 -6.81 -6.61 -1.80
N PRO A 95 -6.39 -6.33 -3.04
CA PRO A 95 -5.65 -7.31 -3.81
C PRO A 95 -4.48 -7.80 -2.95
N PRO A 96 -4.13 -9.10 -3.01
CA PRO A 96 -2.97 -9.60 -2.29
C PRO A 96 -1.74 -8.74 -2.65
N PRO A 97 -0.76 -8.58 -1.75
CA PRO A 97 0.38 -7.68 -1.97
C PRO A 97 1.16 -8.01 -3.27
N ASP A 98 1.04 -9.23 -3.78
CA ASP A 98 1.64 -9.68 -5.05
C ASP A 98 0.78 -9.41 -6.30
N ALA A 99 -0.47 -8.97 -6.10
CA ALA A 99 -1.38 -8.52 -7.15
C ALA A 99 -1.16 -7.03 -7.46
N LEU A 100 0.09 -6.72 -7.80
CA LEU A 100 0.36 -5.59 -8.68
C LEU A 100 -0.45 -5.83 -9.96
N PRO A 101 -1.16 -4.83 -10.51
CA PRO A 101 -1.60 -4.90 -11.89
C PRO A 101 -0.32 -5.09 -12.70
N ARG A 102 -0.08 -6.30 -13.18
CA ARG A 102 1.03 -6.61 -14.06
C ARG A 102 0.51 -6.34 -15.47
N PRO A 103 0.66 -5.12 -16.04
CA PRO A 103 0.21 -4.83 -17.40
C PRO A 103 0.86 -5.76 -18.44
N LEU A 104 1.92 -6.47 -18.05
CA LEU A 104 2.67 -7.44 -18.86
C LEU A 104 2.56 -8.89 -18.38
N ALA A 105 1.78 -9.22 -17.34
CA ALA A 105 1.64 -10.60 -16.85
C ALA A 105 0.21 -11.12 -16.81
N ALA A 106 -0.72 -10.49 -17.54
CA ALA A 106 -1.84 -11.23 -18.09
C ALA A 106 -1.38 -12.38 -19.03
N THR A 107 -0.10 -12.40 -19.40
CA THR A 107 0.51 -13.32 -20.37
C THR A 107 1.57 -14.24 -19.75
N LEU A 108 1.85 -14.10 -18.46
CA LEU A 108 2.71 -15.02 -17.71
C LEU A 108 1.87 -15.60 -16.58
N ARG A 109 1.00 -16.55 -16.94
CA ARG A 109 0.51 -17.50 -15.95
C ARG A 109 1.72 -18.26 -15.42
N ASP A 110 1.83 -18.17 -14.11
CA ASP A 110 2.75 -18.87 -13.23
C ASP A 110 2.85 -20.36 -13.62
N SER A 111 4.06 -20.81 -13.91
CA SER A 111 4.43 -22.21 -14.02
C SER A 111 4.48 -22.83 -12.62
N GLY A 112 3.33 -22.90 -11.97
CA GLY A 112 3.21 -23.22 -10.56
C GLY A 112 1.84 -23.79 -10.14
N GLY A 113 1.21 -24.58 -11.01
CA GLY A 113 0.08 -25.45 -10.65
C GLY A 113 -1.30 -24.83 -10.79
N GLY A 114 -1.89 -24.97 -11.98
CA GLY A 114 -3.29 -24.60 -12.21
C GLY A 114 -3.57 -24.37 -13.68
N ASP A 115 -4.03 -25.43 -14.33
CA ASP A 115 -4.31 -25.55 -15.76
C ASP A 115 -5.00 -24.32 -16.38
N GLY A 116 -4.46 -23.89 -17.51
CA GLY A 116 -5.05 -22.92 -18.41
C GLY A 116 -3.96 -22.09 -19.04
N GLU A 117 -3.58 -22.46 -20.25
CA GLU A 117 -2.84 -21.59 -21.15
C GLU A 117 -3.57 -20.25 -21.28
N ALA A 118 -2.93 -19.17 -20.88
CA ALA A 118 -3.34 -17.84 -21.32
C ALA A 118 -2.97 -17.74 -22.81
N GLN A 119 -3.89 -18.14 -23.69
CA GLN A 119 -3.73 -18.01 -25.13
C GLN A 119 -3.68 -16.51 -25.50
N LEU A 120 -2.47 -16.00 -25.64
CA LEU A 120 -2.18 -14.82 -26.42
C LEU A 120 -2.81 -15.01 -27.80
N GLY A 121 -3.75 -14.14 -28.19
CA GLY A 121 -4.29 -14.18 -29.55
C GLY A 121 -3.17 -14.12 -30.60
N LEU A 122 -3.40 -14.69 -31.78
CA LEU A 122 -2.41 -14.81 -32.89
C LEU A 122 -1.69 -13.52 -33.30
N TYR A 123 -2.24 -12.36 -32.97
CA TYR A 123 -1.60 -11.06 -33.20
C TYR A 123 -0.54 -10.75 -32.15
N ALA A 124 -0.83 -11.00 -30.87
CA ALA A 124 0.11 -10.74 -29.79
C ALA A 124 1.34 -11.66 -29.88
N LEU A 125 1.15 -12.93 -30.26
CA LEU A 125 2.25 -13.87 -30.48
C LEU A 125 3.17 -13.44 -31.64
N ARG A 126 2.63 -12.81 -32.70
CA ARG A 126 3.45 -12.29 -33.81
C ARG A 126 4.29 -11.09 -33.40
N VAL A 127 3.70 -10.16 -32.65
CA VAL A 127 4.40 -8.97 -32.15
C VAL A 127 5.47 -9.37 -31.14
N GLU A 128 5.20 -10.34 -30.27
CA GLU A 128 6.18 -10.87 -29.32
C GLU A 128 7.36 -11.54 -30.01
N VAL A 129 7.12 -12.43 -30.99
CA VAL A 129 8.21 -13.09 -31.72
C VAL A 129 9.07 -12.07 -32.49
N ALA A 130 8.47 -11.03 -33.06
CA ALA A 130 9.22 -9.97 -33.73
C ALA A 130 10.08 -9.17 -32.74
N THR A 131 9.48 -8.69 -31.65
CA THR A 131 10.18 -7.89 -30.64
C THR A 131 11.27 -8.66 -29.91
N LEU A 132 11.06 -9.95 -29.60
CA LEU A 132 12.09 -10.81 -29.00
C LEU A 132 13.26 -11.07 -29.95
N LYS A 133 13.00 -11.21 -31.25
CA LYS A 133 14.06 -11.33 -32.26
C LYS A 133 14.88 -10.04 -32.36
N ASP A 134 14.23 -8.88 -32.30
CA ASP A 134 14.91 -7.58 -32.36
C ASP A 134 15.76 -7.35 -31.10
N MET A 135 15.24 -7.69 -29.91
CA MET A 135 16.01 -7.63 -28.66
C MET A 135 17.20 -8.59 -28.68
N LEU A 136 17.02 -9.81 -29.17
CA LEU A 136 18.09 -10.80 -29.29
C LEU A 136 19.16 -10.36 -30.30
N ALA A 137 18.76 -9.70 -31.39
CA ALA A 137 19.70 -9.11 -32.34
C ALA A 137 20.49 -7.97 -31.70
N ALA A 138 19.83 -7.08 -30.94
CA ALA A 138 20.47 -5.98 -30.24
C ALA A 138 21.48 -6.47 -29.17
N VAL A 139 21.14 -7.51 -28.41
CA VAL A 139 22.03 -8.11 -27.39
C VAL A 139 23.20 -8.83 -28.04
N LYS A 140 23.00 -9.51 -29.17
CA LYS A 140 24.10 -10.12 -29.92
C LYS A 140 25.03 -9.06 -30.52
N ALA A 141 24.48 -7.95 -31.01
CA ALA A 141 25.26 -6.84 -31.54
C ALA A 141 26.08 -6.14 -30.45
N SER A 142 25.51 -5.91 -29.26
CA SER A 142 26.25 -5.29 -28.14
C SER A 142 27.33 -6.21 -27.57
N ARG A 143 27.09 -7.52 -27.54
CA ARG A 143 28.08 -8.51 -27.11
C ARG A 143 29.21 -8.69 -28.13
N GLY A 144 28.89 -8.68 -29.42
CA GLY A 144 29.90 -8.72 -30.49
C GLY A 144 30.73 -7.43 -30.59
N ALA A 145 30.14 -6.28 -30.28
CA ALA A 145 30.87 -5.01 -30.20
C ALA A 145 31.81 -4.93 -28.99
N GLY A 146 31.46 -5.57 -27.87
CA GLY A 146 32.30 -5.63 -26.67
C GLY A 146 33.55 -6.51 -26.78
N GLU A 147 33.59 -7.45 -27.73
CA GLU A 147 34.76 -8.33 -27.95
C GLU A 147 35.76 -7.75 -29.00
N GLY A 148 35.39 -6.67 -29.71
CA GLY A 148 36.22 -6.07 -30.77
C GLY A 148 37.11 -4.89 -30.34
N GLU A 149 36.89 -4.29 -29.16
CA GLU A 149 37.57 -3.05 -28.75
C GLU A 149 38.69 -3.27 -27.70
N GLY A 150 38.95 -4.53 -27.32
CA GLY A 150 39.99 -4.90 -26.35
C GLY A 150 41.31 -5.43 -26.93
N ALA A 151 41.42 -5.60 -28.25
CA ALA A 151 42.57 -6.27 -28.89
C ALA A 151 43.46 -5.36 -29.76
N ALA A 152 43.16 -4.06 -29.87
CA ALA A 152 43.83 -3.15 -30.82
C ALA A 152 44.67 -2.02 -30.16
N VAL A 153 45.12 -2.19 -28.91
CA VAL A 153 45.97 -1.18 -28.22
C VAL A 153 47.42 -1.66 -28.00
N GLY A 154 47.79 -2.83 -28.52
CA GLY A 154 49.07 -3.48 -28.18
C GLY A 154 50.21 -3.47 -29.21
N GLU A 155 50.08 -2.89 -30.41
CA GLU A 155 51.11 -3.03 -31.46
C GLU A 155 51.66 -1.72 -32.04
N GLY A 156 51.40 -0.57 -31.40
CA GLY A 156 51.73 0.75 -31.97
C GLY A 156 53.01 1.42 -31.49
N GLN A 157 53.72 0.92 -30.47
CA GLN A 157 54.79 1.69 -29.81
C GLN A 157 56.24 1.19 -29.98
N GLU A 158 56.50 0.03 -30.58
CA GLU A 158 57.88 -0.48 -30.70
C GLU A 158 58.57 -0.15 -32.05
N LYS A 159 57.89 0.53 -32.99
CA LYS A 159 58.48 0.86 -34.31
C LYS A 159 59.00 2.29 -34.45
N GLU A 160 58.84 3.15 -33.45
CA GLU A 160 59.29 4.55 -33.55
C GLU A 160 60.67 4.79 -32.91
N GLU A 161 61.11 3.98 -31.94
CA GLU A 161 62.45 4.16 -31.31
C GLU A 161 63.61 3.49 -32.05
N ALA A 162 63.37 2.60 -33.02
CA ALA A 162 64.44 1.94 -33.77
C ALA A 162 64.96 2.73 -34.99
N MET A 163 64.38 3.90 -35.29
CA MET A 163 64.80 4.75 -36.42
C MET A 163 65.58 6.00 -35.99
N GLU A 164 65.71 6.28 -34.69
CA GLU A 164 66.40 7.48 -34.15
C GLU A 164 67.77 7.17 -33.49
N MET A 165 68.42 6.05 -33.85
CA MET A 165 69.83 5.81 -33.51
C MET A 165 70.66 5.32 -34.70
N ALA A 166 70.44 5.95 -35.86
CA ALA A 166 71.39 5.96 -36.98
C ALA A 166 72.27 7.22 -36.91
#